data_AF-A0A328NWV3-F1
#
_entry.id   AF-A0A328NWV3-F1
#
_cell.length_a   1.000
_cell.length_b   1.000
_cell.length_c   1.000
_cell.angle_alpha   90.00
_cell.angle_beta   90.00
_cell.angle_gamma   90.00
#
_symmetry.space_group_name_H-M   'P 1'
#
loop_
_entity.id
_entity.type
_entity.pdbx_description
1 polymer ?
#
loop_
_entity_poly.entity_id
_entity_poly.type
_entity_poly.pdbx_seq_one_letter_code
_entity_poly.pdbx_strand_id
1 'polypeptide(L)'
;MRSLTFSDDKDNEQEWVPGGPTDALGAFLEFIDRHRADDNASFCITDERDEGLVLWLDDGIVARVTGGQDPRTEFRLVNAGDFRKLAFMFIRGGFVKLGRYGPWWPDVPSAMRTQLRFDFDRSVLRRTHPRELCRRLVVLTHIDGREPTAVAGFTHYGFGDGSGDSVDGWFAADGRGLVVTFDRGSPLASIDAQAQAALYDGVPPDLLALVRDMPQPGSTIRTSAHSNGGILVAATGIFTYSGPCMMSEGLLVRLQEDRLDVEDAQVGRLLERFLALEDFTPTAVAQAAPWWSDDDIARGFAAAATLSGERSLTAPLDRDAIDRFCRIWADSGYNDPWGVHYVLFGCRSLEEAGEARDELLSLVQALGLERVDAPAGAGSGEVWVRSDPRIDAELGHWA
;
A
#
# COMPACT_ATOMS: atom_id res chain seq x y z
N MET A 1 13.88 -35.90 -21.75
CA MET A 1 13.19 -34.68 -22.20
C MET A 1 11.88 -35.13 -22.82
N ARG A 2 10.82 -34.35 -22.65
CA ARG A 2 9.46 -34.71 -23.10
C ARG A 2 9.24 -34.18 -24.52
N SER A 3 8.37 -34.81 -25.29
CA SER A 3 7.85 -34.19 -26.52
C SER A 3 6.94 -33.03 -26.16
N LEU A 4 6.97 -31.97 -26.95
CA LEU A 4 6.19 -30.76 -26.74
C LEU A 4 5.45 -30.41 -28.03
N THR A 5 4.28 -29.81 -27.88
CA THR A 5 3.52 -29.21 -29.00
C THR A 5 3.43 -27.72 -28.75
N PHE A 6 3.87 -26.93 -29.73
CA PHE A 6 3.67 -25.49 -29.73
C PHE A 6 2.42 -25.18 -30.55
N SER A 7 1.55 -24.31 -30.04
CA SER A 7 0.33 -23.89 -30.74
C SER A 7 0.03 -22.42 -30.52
N ASP A 8 -0.87 -21.85 -31.33
CA ASP A 8 -1.41 -20.50 -31.16
C ASP A 8 -2.94 -20.46 -31.32
N ASP A 9 -3.54 -19.28 -31.19
CA ASP A 9 -5.00 -19.09 -31.38
C ASP A 9 -5.46 -19.01 -32.84
N LYS A 10 -4.54 -19.25 -33.78
CA LYS A 10 -4.77 -19.30 -35.24
C LYS A 10 -4.65 -20.71 -35.80
N ASP A 11 -4.75 -21.72 -34.93
CA ASP A 11 -4.64 -23.14 -35.26
C ASP A 11 -3.29 -23.52 -35.91
N ASN A 12 -2.22 -22.72 -35.71
CA ASN A 12 -0.87 -23.15 -36.10
C ASN A 12 -0.32 -24.10 -35.04
N GLU A 13 0.28 -25.20 -35.47
CA GLU A 13 0.89 -26.18 -34.56
C GLU A 13 2.30 -26.58 -35.04
N GLN A 14 3.20 -26.81 -34.07
CA GLN A 14 4.54 -27.31 -34.32
C GLN A 14 4.94 -28.32 -33.23
N GLU A 15 5.17 -29.58 -33.63
CA GLU A 15 5.74 -30.58 -32.73
C GLU A 15 7.24 -30.34 -32.54
N TRP A 16 7.70 -30.50 -31.30
CA TRP A 16 9.11 -30.51 -30.95
C TRP A 16 9.47 -31.82 -30.25
N VAL A 17 10.49 -32.49 -30.77
CA VAL A 17 11.03 -33.73 -30.22
C VAL A 17 12.46 -33.52 -29.68
N PRO A 18 12.81 -34.17 -28.55
CA PRO A 18 14.16 -34.11 -28.00
C PRO A 18 15.23 -34.62 -28.97
N GLY A 19 16.39 -33.96 -28.99
CA GLY A 19 17.54 -34.37 -29.80
C GLY A 19 17.64 -33.73 -31.19
N GLY A 20 16.73 -32.80 -31.51
CA GLY A 20 16.81 -31.94 -32.69
C GLY A 20 17.94 -30.88 -32.62
N PRO A 21 18.13 -30.11 -33.70
CA PRO A 21 19.21 -29.13 -33.82
C PRO A 21 19.03 -27.89 -32.91
N THR A 22 17.80 -27.53 -32.57
CA THR A 22 17.45 -26.38 -31.72
C THR A 22 16.90 -26.88 -30.40
N ASP A 23 17.32 -26.26 -29.29
CA ASP A 23 16.70 -26.54 -27.99
C ASP A 23 15.23 -26.10 -27.97
N ALA A 24 14.43 -26.71 -27.08
CA ALA A 24 12.99 -26.47 -27.04
C ALA A 24 12.61 -24.99 -26.82
N LEU A 25 13.39 -24.24 -26.04
CA LEU A 25 13.09 -22.83 -25.80
C LEU A 25 13.35 -22.02 -27.07
N GLY A 26 14.48 -22.24 -27.73
CA GLY A 26 14.81 -21.60 -29.00
C GLY A 26 13.77 -21.90 -30.07
N ALA A 27 13.37 -23.17 -30.21
CA ALA A 27 12.35 -23.58 -31.17
C ALA A 27 10.97 -22.95 -30.90
N PHE A 28 10.61 -22.78 -29.63
CA PHE A 28 9.37 -22.09 -29.24
C PHE A 28 9.43 -20.58 -29.50
N LEU A 29 10.58 -19.94 -29.25
CA LEU A 29 10.76 -18.51 -29.57
C LEU A 29 10.72 -18.26 -31.08
N GLU A 30 11.33 -19.14 -31.89
CA GLU A 30 11.22 -19.09 -33.35
C GLU A 30 9.78 -19.27 -33.84
N PHE A 31 9.00 -20.13 -33.16
CA PHE A 31 7.57 -20.29 -33.43
C PHE A 31 6.81 -18.98 -33.15
N ILE A 32 7.02 -18.37 -31.98
CA ILE A 32 6.43 -17.07 -31.65
C ILE A 32 6.81 -16.02 -32.71
N ASP A 33 8.10 -15.86 -33.01
CA ASP A 33 8.56 -14.84 -33.95
C ASP A 33 7.99 -15.03 -35.37
N ARG A 34 7.73 -16.27 -35.78
CA ARG A 34 7.13 -16.59 -37.09
C ARG A 34 5.64 -16.27 -37.15
N HIS A 35 4.91 -16.50 -36.07
CA HIS A 35 3.45 -16.47 -36.04
C HIS A 35 2.87 -15.23 -35.34
N ARG A 36 3.70 -14.39 -34.73
CA ARG A 36 3.27 -13.13 -34.11
C ARG A 36 2.70 -12.16 -35.14
N ALA A 37 1.45 -11.77 -34.91
CA ALA A 37 0.72 -10.78 -35.68
C ALA A 37 -0.28 -10.07 -34.75
N ASP A 38 -0.76 -8.89 -35.15
CA ASP A 38 -1.70 -8.09 -34.34
C ASP A 38 -3.01 -8.84 -33.99
N ASP A 39 -3.36 -9.87 -34.77
CA ASP A 39 -4.55 -10.67 -34.55
C ASP A 39 -4.29 -11.99 -33.81
N ASN A 40 -3.02 -12.36 -33.55
CA ASN A 40 -2.62 -13.57 -32.83
C ASN A 40 -2.25 -13.22 -31.38
N ALA A 41 -3.16 -13.52 -30.45
CA ALA A 41 -3.09 -13.03 -29.08
C ALA A 41 -2.44 -14.03 -28.12
N SER A 42 -2.29 -15.31 -28.48
CA SER A 42 -1.79 -16.31 -27.53
C SER A 42 -0.94 -17.43 -28.13
N PHE A 43 0.06 -17.87 -27.36
CA PHE A 43 0.96 -18.98 -27.70
C PHE A 43 0.98 -20.01 -26.59
N CYS A 44 0.94 -21.29 -26.93
CA CYS A 44 0.85 -22.39 -25.97
C CYS A 44 2.00 -23.39 -26.15
N ILE A 45 2.51 -23.92 -25.03
CA ILE A 45 3.35 -25.11 -24.99
C ILE A 45 2.56 -26.21 -24.28
N THR A 46 2.27 -27.31 -24.96
CA THR A 46 1.61 -28.48 -24.38
C THR A 46 2.60 -29.64 -24.27
N ASP A 47 2.58 -30.37 -23.16
CA ASP A 47 3.37 -31.60 -22.99
C ASP A 47 2.52 -32.88 -23.13
N GLU A 48 3.19 -34.04 -23.12
CA GLU A 48 2.59 -35.37 -23.24
C GLU A 48 1.55 -35.74 -22.16
N ARG A 49 1.37 -34.90 -21.12
CA ARG A 49 0.40 -35.10 -20.03
C ARG A 49 -0.81 -34.19 -20.14
N ASP A 50 -0.97 -33.52 -21.28
CA ASP A 50 -1.95 -32.46 -21.50
C ASP A 50 -1.80 -31.32 -20.47
N GLU A 51 -0.57 -31.08 -19.98
CA GLU A 51 -0.23 -29.86 -19.27
C GLU A 51 0.07 -28.77 -20.31
N GLY A 52 -0.66 -27.66 -20.28
CA GLY A 52 -0.48 -26.54 -21.21
C GLY A 52 -0.01 -25.27 -20.51
N LEU A 53 1.01 -24.60 -21.06
CA LEU A 53 1.41 -23.25 -20.67
C LEU A 53 1.03 -22.26 -21.77
N VAL A 54 0.03 -21.41 -21.51
CA VAL A 54 -0.49 -20.40 -22.45
C VAL A 54 0.08 -19.03 -22.10
N LEU A 55 0.51 -18.28 -23.10
CA LEU A 55 1.11 -16.96 -22.99
C LEU A 55 0.29 -15.95 -23.80
N TRP A 56 -0.35 -15.00 -23.13
CA TRP A 56 -0.90 -13.79 -23.75
C TRP A 56 0.15 -12.68 -23.65
N LEU A 57 0.98 -12.57 -24.68
CA LEU A 57 2.19 -11.76 -24.65
C LEU A 57 1.89 -10.27 -24.50
N ASP A 58 0.85 -9.78 -25.16
CA ASP A 58 0.50 -8.36 -25.15
C ASP A 58 -0.24 -7.94 -23.88
N ASP A 59 -0.90 -8.89 -23.21
CA ASP A 59 -1.54 -8.67 -21.90
C ASP A 59 -0.62 -8.95 -20.70
N GLY A 60 0.56 -9.54 -20.93
CA GLY A 60 1.46 -9.96 -19.85
C GLY A 60 0.85 -11.05 -18.95
N ILE A 61 -0.01 -11.91 -19.50
CA ILE A 61 -0.68 -12.97 -18.76
C ILE A 61 -0.12 -14.33 -19.16
N VAL A 62 0.14 -15.17 -18.17
CA VAL A 62 0.50 -16.58 -18.35
C VAL A 62 -0.53 -17.45 -17.64
N ALA A 63 -1.04 -18.44 -18.36
CA ALA A 63 -1.94 -19.45 -17.79
C ALA A 63 -1.29 -20.83 -17.82
N ARG A 64 -1.55 -21.60 -16.77
CA ARG A 64 -1.38 -23.05 -16.78
C ARG A 64 -2.75 -23.71 -16.94
N VAL A 65 -2.83 -24.66 -17.84
CA VAL A 65 -4.05 -25.40 -18.17
C VAL A 65 -3.81 -26.88 -17.90
N THR A 66 -4.73 -27.52 -17.18
CA THR A 66 -4.70 -28.96 -16.89
C THR A 66 -6.05 -29.59 -17.19
N GLY A 67 -6.07 -30.83 -17.66
CA GLY A 67 -7.29 -31.62 -17.82
C GLY A 67 -8.00 -31.39 -19.16
N GLY A 68 -7.76 -32.29 -20.12
CA GLY A 68 -8.22 -32.10 -21.50
C GLY A 68 -9.74 -31.98 -21.70
N GLN A 69 -10.58 -32.57 -20.84
CA GLN A 69 -12.05 -32.50 -20.96
C GLN A 69 -12.72 -31.55 -19.94
N ASP A 70 -12.00 -31.15 -18.89
CA ASP A 70 -12.44 -30.20 -17.86
C ASP A 70 -11.24 -29.31 -17.49
N PRO A 71 -10.90 -28.32 -18.35
CA PRO A 71 -9.68 -27.56 -18.21
C PRO A 71 -9.73 -26.70 -16.96
N ARG A 72 -8.86 -26.99 -16.00
CA ARG A 72 -8.55 -26.08 -14.92
C ARG A 72 -7.46 -25.13 -15.39
N THR A 73 -7.84 -23.87 -15.49
CA THR A 73 -6.95 -22.77 -15.86
C THR A 73 -6.60 -21.97 -14.62
N GLU A 74 -5.31 -21.75 -14.40
CA GLU A 74 -4.83 -20.83 -13.38
C GLU A 74 -3.87 -19.82 -13.98
N PHE A 75 -3.91 -18.59 -13.49
CA PHE A 75 -3.32 -17.42 -14.11
C PHE A 75 -2.19 -16.82 -13.26
N ARG A 76 -1.29 -16.12 -13.93
CA ARG A 76 -0.26 -15.28 -13.35
C ARG A 76 0.02 -14.11 -14.28
N LEU A 77 0.26 -12.94 -13.69
CA LEU A 77 0.81 -11.79 -14.41
C LEU A 77 2.33 -11.86 -14.47
N VAL A 78 2.90 -11.48 -15.60
CA VAL A 78 4.35 -11.44 -15.82
C VAL A 78 4.74 -10.11 -16.44
N ASN A 79 5.89 -9.59 -16.01
CA ASN A 79 6.50 -8.45 -16.68
C ASN A 79 7.02 -8.87 -18.07
N ALA A 80 7.17 -7.89 -18.95
CA ALA A 80 7.76 -8.09 -20.26
C ALA A 80 9.15 -8.76 -20.13
N GLY A 81 9.27 -9.99 -20.63
CA GLY A 81 10.50 -10.80 -20.61
C GLY A 81 10.53 -11.95 -19.59
N ASP A 82 9.68 -11.93 -18.55
CA ASP A 82 9.62 -13.01 -17.56
C ASP A 82 8.97 -14.30 -18.11
N PHE A 83 8.18 -14.19 -19.18
CA PHE A 83 7.57 -15.35 -19.85
C PHE A 83 8.62 -16.35 -20.35
N ARG A 84 9.80 -15.89 -20.81
CA ARG A 84 10.88 -16.76 -21.30
C ARG A 84 11.38 -17.69 -20.20
N LYS A 85 11.48 -17.15 -18.98
CA LYS A 85 11.87 -17.90 -17.78
C LYS A 85 10.80 -18.93 -17.43
N LEU A 86 9.51 -18.57 -17.47
CA LEU A 86 8.43 -19.52 -17.20
C LEU A 86 8.36 -20.63 -18.27
N ALA A 87 8.44 -20.29 -19.54
CA ALA A 87 8.51 -21.24 -20.65
C ALA A 87 9.69 -22.22 -20.47
N PHE A 88 10.88 -21.71 -20.17
CA PHE A 88 12.05 -22.54 -19.90
C PHE A 88 11.84 -23.51 -18.72
N MET A 89 11.25 -23.03 -17.62
CA MET A 89 11.00 -23.87 -16.44
C MET A 89 9.94 -24.94 -16.71
N PHE A 90 8.91 -24.60 -17.48
CA PHE A 90 7.88 -25.55 -17.93
C PHE A 90 8.50 -26.64 -18.81
N ILE A 91 9.23 -26.26 -19.86
CA ILE A 91 9.96 -27.17 -20.75
C ILE A 91 10.85 -28.14 -19.96
N ARG A 92 11.48 -27.67 -18.88
CA ARG A 92 12.39 -28.50 -18.06
C ARG A 92 11.71 -29.43 -17.07
N GLY A 93 10.47 -29.19 -16.66
CA GLY A 93 9.87 -30.02 -15.62
C GLY A 93 8.38 -29.81 -15.33
N GLY A 94 7.63 -29.28 -16.28
CA GLY A 94 6.18 -29.07 -16.20
C GLY A 94 5.78 -28.17 -15.03
N PHE A 95 4.55 -28.36 -14.53
CA PHE A 95 4.02 -27.53 -13.44
C PHE A 95 4.77 -27.65 -12.12
N VAL A 96 5.42 -28.79 -11.85
CA VAL A 96 6.23 -28.99 -10.63
C VAL A 96 7.37 -27.97 -10.52
N LYS A 97 8.00 -27.61 -11.65
CA LYS A 97 9.07 -26.61 -11.68
C LYS A 97 8.53 -25.18 -11.69
N LEU A 98 7.40 -24.94 -12.35
CA LEU A 98 6.72 -23.64 -12.38
C LEU A 98 6.17 -23.21 -11.01
N GLY A 99 5.66 -24.15 -10.21
CA GLY A 99 5.09 -23.89 -8.89
C GLY A 99 6.05 -23.24 -7.89
N ARG A 100 7.37 -23.27 -8.16
CA ARG A 100 8.39 -22.64 -7.31
C ARG A 100 8.52 -21.12 -7.50
N TYR A 101 7.83 -20.53 -8.48
CA TYR A 101 7.98 -19.12 -8.84
C TYR A 101 6.82 -18.23 -8.38
N GLY A 102 6.10 -18.63 -7.33
CA GLY A 102 5.02 -17.85 -6.72
C GLY A 102 3.64 -18.51 -6.84
N PRO A 103 2.57 -17.81 -6.44
CA PRO A 103 1.21 -18.31 -6.52
C PRO A 103 0.66 -18.31 -7.96
N TRP A 104 -0.38 -19.09 -8.18
CA TRP A 104 -1.22 -19.10 -9.37
C TRP A 104 -2.66 -18.83 -8.93
N TRP A 105 -3.42 -18.11 -9.74
CA TRP A 105 -4.74 -17.60 -9.37
C TRP A 105 -5.86 -18.24 -10.20
N PRO A 106 -7.07 -18.39 -9.66
CA PRO A 106 -8.17 -19.03 -10.39
C PRO A 106 -8.68 -18.19 -11.58
N ASP A 107 -8.43 -16.88 -11.58
CA ASP A 107 -8.87 -15.96 -12.62
C ASP A 107 -7.91 -14.75 -12.74
N VAL A 108 -7.97 -14.07 -13.90
CA VAL A 108 -7.15 -12.87 -14.19
C VAL A 108 -7.43 -11.74 -13.21
N PRO A 109 -8.70 -11.41 -12.86
CA PRO A 109 -8.97 -10.40 -11.85
C PRO A 109 -8.29 -10.67 -10.49
N SER A 110 -8.27 -11.91 -10.02
CA SER A 110 -7.61 -12.28 -8.77
C SER A 110 -6.09 -12.09 -8.85
N ALA A 111 -5.49 -12.37 -10.02
CA ALA A 111 -4.07 -12.14 -10.27
C ALA A 111 -3.73 -10.64 -10.29
N MET A 112 -4.48 -9.84 -11.03
CA MET A 112 -4.32 -8.38 -11.11
C MET A 112 -4.48 -7.72 -9.74
N ARG A 113 -5.50 -8.12 -8.98
CA ARG A 113 -5.74 -7.56 -7.65
C ARG A 113 -4.60 -7.84 -6.70
N THR A 114 -4.05 -9.06 -6.74
CA THR A 114 -2.89 -9.41 -5.91
C THR A 114 -1.65 -8.63 -6.32
N GLN A 115 -1.43 -8.45 -7.63
CA GLN A 115 -0.30 -7.67 -8.15
C GLN A 115 -0.38 -6.22 -7.71
N LEU A 116 -1.54 -5.55 -7.87
CA LEU A 116 -1.74 -4.18 -7.42
C LEU A 116 -1.50 -4.03 -5.92
N ARG A 117 -1.94 -4.99 -5.10
CA ARG A 117 -1.66 -5.00 -3.65
C ARG A 117 -0.17 -5.16 -3.37
N PHE A 118 0.51 -6.06 -4.08
CA PHE A 118 1.95 -6.27 -3.94
C PHE A 118 2.76 -5.03 -4.32
N ASP A 119 2.38 -4.34 -5.39
CA ASP A 119 3.05 -3.11 -5.82
C ASP A 119 2.75 -1.97 -4.83
N PHE A 120 1.52 -1.86 -4.34
CA PHE A 120 1.16 -0.92 -3.28
C PHE A 120 1.94 -1.20 -1.99
N ASP A 121 2.16 -2.47 -1.64
CA ASP A 121 2.96 -2.86 -0.47
C ASP A 121 4.41 -2.34 -0.54
N ARG A 122 4.91 -2.06 -1.75
CA ARG A 122 6.23 -1.49 -2.00
C ARG A 122 6.25 0.04 -2.06
N SER A 123 5.08 0.67 -2.14
CA SER A 123 4.98 2.13 -2.19
C SER A 123 5.53 2.78 -0.93
N VAL A 124 6.02 4.02 -1.07
CA VAL A 124 6.44 4.81 0.09
C VAL A 124 5.31 5.06 1.08
N LEU A 125 4.07 5.21 0.60
CA LEU A 125 2.94 5.50 1.48
C LEU A 125 2.62 4.31 2.38
N ARG A 126 2.76 3.10 1.85
CA ARG A 126 2.65 1.86 2.62
C ARG A 126 3.75 1.73 3.67
N ARG A 127 4.98 2.06 3.28
CA ARG A 127 6.18 1.92 4.12
C ARG A 127 6.34 3.04 5.14
N THR A 128 5.71 4.18 4.89
CA THR A 128 5.77 5.35 5.77
C THR A 128 4.85 5.13 6.97
N HIS A 129 5.44 5.24 8.14
CA HIS A 129 4.73 5.19 9.40
C HIS A 129 3.63 6.28 9.44
N PRO A 130 2.40 6.00 9.90
CA PRO A 130 1.30 6.97 9.89
C PRO A 130 1.62 8.29 10.63
N ARG A 131 2.32 8.20 11.77
CA ARG A 131 2.84 9.37 12.49
C ARG A 131 3.86 10.18 11.71
N GLU A 132 4.75 9.52 10.96
CA GLU A 132 5.74 10.23 10.17
C GLU A 132 5.07 10.94 8.99
N LEU A 133 4.11 10.29 8.36
CA LEU A 133 3.25 10.92 7.36
C LEU A 133 2.52 12.13 7.95
N CYS A 134 1.87 11.98 9.11
CA CYS A 134 1.18 13.08 9.78
C CYS A 134 2.15 14.22 10.14
N ARG A 135 3.35 13.92 10.67
CA ARG A 135 4.38 14.91 10.99
C ARG A 135 4.81 15.69 9.75
N ARG A 136 5.09 15.01 8.63
CA ARG A 136 5.45 15.67 7.36
C ARG A 136 4.28 16.50 6.82
N LEU A 137 3.05 15.98 6.88
CA LEU A 137 1.85 16.71 6.44
C LEU A 137 1.58 17.98 7.27
N VAL A 138 1.83 17.98 8.58
CA VAL A 138 1.77 19.20 9.41
C VAL A 138 2.69 20.26 8.84
N VAL A 139 3.97 19.91 8.62
CA VAL A 139 4.95 20.85 8.06
C VAL A 139 4.49 21.35 6.69
N LEU A 140 4.17 20.44 5.77
CA LEU A 140 3.77 20.79 4.40
C LEU A 140 2.51 21.67 4.35
N THR A 141 1.56 21.47 5.27
CA THR A 141 0.36 22.31 5.40
C THR A 141 0.74 23.77 5.71
N HIS A 142 1.66 23.99 6.65
CA HIS A 142 2.10 25.33 6.99
C HIS A 142 3.02 25.97 5.93
N ILE A 143 3.82 25.15 5.23
CA ILE A 143 4.58 25.62 4.06
C ILE A 143 3.60 26.15 3.00
N ASP A 144 2.51 25.42 2.74
CA ASP A 144 1.44 25.85 1.84
C ASP A 144 0.64 27.07 2.34
N GLY A 145 0.99 27.61 3.51
CA GLY A 145 0.38 28.81 4.09
C GLY A 145 -0.96 28.54 4.76
N ARG A 146 -1.21 27.29 5.17
CA ARG A 146 -2.47 26.86 5.80
C ARG A 146 -2.27 26.45 7.25
N GLU A 147 -3.41 26.36 7.93
CA GLU A 147 -3.49 25.91 9.31
C GLU A 147 -4.25 24.57 9.38
N PRO A 148 -3.77 23.60 10.19
CA PRO A 148 -4.51 22.39 10.46
C PRO A 148 -5.92 22.67 11.00
N THR A 149 -6.92 21.99 10.47
CA THR A 149 -8.33 22.25 10.83
C THR A 149 -8.95 21.03 11.51
N ALA A 150 -9.56 21.22 12.68
CA ALA A 150 -10.27 20.13 13.37
C ALA A 150 -11.67 19.90 12.75
N VAL A 151 -11.96 18.66 12.35
CA VAL A 151 -13.22 18.23 11.73
C VAL A 151 -13.64 16.91 12.34
N ALA A 152 -14.78 16.89 13.06
CA ALA A 152 -15.40 15.68 13.59
C ALA A 152 -14.45 14.74 14.39
N GLY A 153 -13.50 15.29 15.16
CA GLY A 153 -12.53 14.51 15.93
C GLY A 153 -11.25 14.13 15.16
N PHE A 154 -11.15 14.54 13.90
CA PHE A 154 -9.96 14.43 13.07
C PHE A 154 -9.31 15.80 12.90
N THR A 155 -8.01 15.83 12.62
CA THR A 155 -7.32 17.02 12.14
C THR A 155 -7.02 16.85 10.65
N HIS A 156 -7.49 17.82 9.87
CA HIS A 156 -7.21 17.94 8.45
C HIS A 156 -5.89 18.66 8.23
N TYR A 157 -5.07 18.07 7.35
CA TYR A 157 -3.81 18.56 6.83
C TYR A 157 -3.88 18.52 5.31
N GLY A 158 -3.21 19.43 4.62
CA GLY A 158 -3.16 19.35 3.17
C GLY A 158 -2.31 20.43 2.54
N PHE A 159 -1.81 20.14 1.35
CA PHE A 159 -1.01 21.04 0.55
C PHE A 159 -1.35 20.87 -0.93
N GLY A 160 -1.03 21.89 -1.74
CA GLY A 160 -1.10 21.81 -3.18
C GLY A 160 0.23 22.14 -3.84
N ASP A 161 0.34 21.86 -5.13
CA ASP A 161 1.48 22.30 -5.95
C ASP A 161 1.20 23.62 -6.70
N GLY A 162 0.04 24.23 -6.46
CA GLY A 162 -0.44 25.42 -7.17
C GLY A 162 -0.95 25.18 -8.60
N SER A 163 -0.75 23.98 -9.16
CA SER A 163 -1.24 23.59 -10.50
C SER A 163 -2.66 22.99 -10.49
N GLY A 164 -3.14 22.68 -9.29
CA GLY A 164 -4.42 22.03 -9.02
C GLY A 164 -4.30 20.58 -8.57
N ASP A 165 -3.07 20.07 -8.43
CA ASP A 165 -2.80 18.81 -7.74
C ASP A 165 -2.78 19.05 -6.22
N SER A 166 -3.21 18.05 -5.46
CA SER A 166 -3.35 18.19 -4.00
C SER A 166 -3.24 16.88 -3.25
N VAL A 167 -2.83 17.01 -1.99
CA VAL A 167 -2.86 15.94 -1.00
C VAL A 167 -3.61 16.47 0.21
N ASP A 168 -4.61 15.71 0.65
CA ASP A 168 -5.41 16.00 1.83
C ASP A 168 -5.41 14.77 2.76
N GLY A 169 -5.16 15.00 4.05
CA GLY A 169 -5.08 13.95 5.06
C GLY A 169 -5.88 14.32 6.30
N TRP A 170 -6.70 13.40 6.79
CA TRP A 170 -7.45 13.54 8.04
C TRP A 170 -6.97 12.47 9.01
N PHE A 171 -6.44 12.88 10.16
CA PHE A 171 -5.97 11.95 11.18
C PHE A 171 -6.63 12.20 12.52
N ALA A 172 -7.11 11.13 13.15
CA ALA A 172 -7.53 11.13 14.54
C ALA A 172 -6.31 10.94 15.46
N ALA A 173 -6.48 11.27 16.74
CA ALA A 173 -5.42 11.12 17.74
C ALA A 173 -4.99 9.66 17.96
N ASP A 174 -5.87 8.71 17.63
CA ASP A 174 -5.61 7.26 17.70
C ASP A 174 -4.79 6.72 16.51
N GLY A 175 -4.42 7.58 15.55
CA GLY A 175 -3.67 7.20 14.36
C GLY A 175 -4.52 6.69 13.20
N ARG A 176 -5.85 6.57 13.38
CA ARG A 176 -6.76 6.33 12.26
C ARG A 176 -6.82 7.54 11.35
N GLY A 177 -7.00 7.31 10.06
CA GLY A 177 -7.06 8.42 9.13
C GLY A 177 -7.43 8.06 7.71
N LEU A 178 -7.60 9.11 6.92
CA LEU A 178 -7.90 9.05 5.49
C LEU A 178 -6.92 9.99 4.79
N VAL A 179 -6.29 9.53 3.71
CA VAL A 179 -5.47 10.34 2.83
C VAL A 179 -6.05 10.25 1.43
N VAL A 180 -6.32 11.41 0.85
CA VAL A 180 -6.82 11.58 -0.50
C VAL A 180 -5.78 12.33 -1.31
N THR A 181 -5.46 11.82 -2.48
CA THR A 181 -4.65 12.53 -3.48
C THR A 181 -5.53 12.90 -4.66
N PHE A 182 -5.22 14.02 -5.29
CA PHE A 182 -5.83 14.41 -6.56
C PHE A 182 -4.73 14.88 -7.51
N ASP A 183 -4.64 14.23 -8.67
CA ASP A 183 -3.72 14.58 -9.75
C ASP A 183 -4.49 14.80 -11.05
N ARG A 184 -4.50 16.01 -11.58
CA ARG A 184 -5.24 16.38 -12.81
C ARG A 184 -4.72 15.70 -14.09
N GLY A 185 -3.50 15.16 -14.08
CA GLY A 185 -2.93 14.38 -15.17
C GLY A 185 -3.28 12.90 -15.11
N SER A 186 -3.78 12.40 -13.97
CA SER A 186 -4.21 11.02 -13.81
C SER A 186 -5.42 10.71 -14.70
N PRO A 187 -5.48 9.52 -15.32
CA PRO A 187 -6.70 9.01 -15.97
C PRO A 187 -7.92 9.03 -15.04
N LEU A 188 -7.71 8.90 -13.72
CA LEU A 188 -8.75 8.86 -12.71
C LEU A 188 -9.37 10.24 -12.44
N ALA A 189 -8.72 11.35 -12.82
CA ALA A 189 -9.22 12.70 -12.55
C ALA A 189 -10.38 13.13 -13.46
N SER A 190 -10.54 12.48 -14.62
CA SER A 190 -11.53 12.84 -15.64
C SER A 190 -12.71 11.87 -15.72
N ILE A 191 -12.85 10.97 -14.73
CA ILE A 191 -13.97 10.03 -14.67
C ILE A 191 -15.26 10.73 -14.22
N ASP A 192 -16.40 10.14 -14.55
CA ASP A 192 -17.70 10.72 -14.19
C ASP A 192 -17.95 10.70 -12.67
N ALA A 193 -18.98 11.41 -12.24
CA ALA A 193 -19.38 11.54 -10.83
C ALA A 193 -19.67 10.20 -10.13
N GLN A 194 -20.25 9.24 -10.86
CA GLN A 194 -20.56 7.93 -10.30
C GLN A 194 -19.27 7.13 -10.10
N ALA A 195 -18.36 7.16 -11.07
CA ALA A 195 -17.06 6.53 -10.98
C ALA A 195 -16.18 7.17 -9.88
N GLN A 196 -16.21 8.51 -9.74
CA GLN A 196 -15.54 9.22 -8.64
C GLN A 196 -16.05 8.76 -7.27
N ALA A 197 -17.37 8.61 -7.12
CA ALA A 197 -17.94 8.10 -5.87
C ALA A 197 -17.55 6.64 -5.60
N ALA A 198 -17.50 5.81 -6.63
CA ALA A 198 -17.11 4.39 -6.52
C ALA A 198 -15.67 4.21 -6.04
N LEU A 199 -14.77 5.17 -6.26
CA LEU A 199 -13.41 5.11 -5.72
C LEU A 199 -13.41 4.98 -4.19
N TYR A 200 -14.40 5.55 -3.49
CA TYR A 200 -14.51 5.50 -2.03
C TYR A 200 -15.10 4.19 -1.49
N ASP A 201 -15.44 3.22 -2.34
CA ASP A 201 -15.98 1.95 -1.87
C ASP A 201 -15.00 1.23 -0.92
N GLY A 202 -15.54 0.75 0.21
CA GLY A 202 -14.76 0.14 1.28
C GLY A 202 -14.17 1.12 2.30
N VAL A 203 -14.30 2.43 2.11
CA VAL A 203 -13.89 3.42 3.13
C VAL A 203 -14.87 3.38 4.31
N PRO A 204 -14.37 3.31 5.58
CA PRO A 204 -15.21 3.36 6.77
C PRO A 204 -16.17 4.57 6.79
N PRO A 205 -17.44 4.40 7.22
CA PRO A 205 -18.43 5.48 7.15
C PRO A 205 -18.06 6.77 7.89
N ASP A 206 -17.33 6.66 9.00
CA ASP A 206 -16.83 7.81 9.77
C ASP A 206 -15.77 8.58 9.00
N LEU A 207 -14.87 7.90 8.30
CA LEU A 207 -13.88 8.53 7.41
C LEU A 207 -14.53 9.11 6.14
N LEU A 208 -15.50 8.41 5.56
CA LEU A 208 -16.22 8.86 4.38
C LEU A 208 -17.02 10.15 4.64
N ALA A 209 -17.48 10.36 5.87
CA ALA A 209 -18.15 11.60 6.25
C ALA A 209 -17.20 12.82 6.19
N LEU A 210 -15.88 12.64 6.30
CA LEU A 210 -14.88 13.72 6.25
C LEU A 210 -14.66 14.30 4.85
N VAL A 211 -15.16 13.63 3.82
CA VAL A 211 -14.99 14.02 2.42
C VAL A 211 -16.32 14.31 1.73
N ARG A 212 -17.43 14.16 2.45
CA ARG A 212 -18.78 14.47 1.96
C ARG A 212 -19.23 15.82 2.48
N ASP A 213 -19.81 16.62 1.60
CA ASP A 213 -20.45 17.91 1.90
C ASP A 213 -19.57 18.82 2.76
N MET A 214 -18.25 18.77 2.52
CA MET A 214 -17.27 19.48 3.31
C MET A 214 -17.48 21.00 3.21
N PRO A 215 -17.58 21.72 4.33
CA PRO A 215 -17.64 23.18 4.33
C PRO A 215 -16.27 23.70 3.86
N GLN A 216 -16.19 24.10 2.59
CA GLN A 216 -14.94 24.42 1.87
C GLN A 216 -13.82 24.99 2.76
N PRO A 217 -12.86 24.15 3.21
CA PRO A 217 -11.70 24.62 3.93
C PRO A 217 -10.54 24.75 2.94
N GLY A 218 -10.28 25.97 2.46
CA GLY A 218 -9.08 26.28 1.67
C GLY A 218 -9.09 25.74 0.23
N SER A 219 -8.40 26.45 -0.66
CA SER A 219 -8.63 26.43 -2.11
C SER A 219 -8.11 25.22 -2.91
N THR A 220 -7.62 24.13 -2.31
CA THR A 220 -7.19 22.94 -3.10
C THR A 220 -8.18 21.82 -3.21
N ILE A 221 -9.15 21.71 -2.30
CA ILE A 221 -10.04 20.55 -2.29
C ILE A 221 -10.93 20.61 -3.53
N ARG A 222 -10.63 19.72 -4.47
CA ARG A 222 -11.46 19.50 -5.66
C ARG A 222 -12.69 18.73 -5.24
N THR A 223 -13.80 19.06 -5.86
CA THR A 223 -15.07 18.44 -5.55
C THR A 223 -15.76 17.92 -6.79
N SER A 224 -16.43 16.78 -6.64
CA SER A 224 -17.28 16.14 -7.63
C SER A 224 -18.71 16.07 -7.10
N ALA A 225 -19.68 16.03 -8.00
CA ALA A 225 -21.07 15.80 -7.60
C ALA A 225 -21.21 14.36 -7.08
N HIS A 226 -21.93 14.16 -5.97
CA HIS A 226 -22.23 12.81 -5.51
C HIS A 226 -23.51 12.29 -6.19
N SER A 227 -23.50 11.01 -6.56
CA SER A 227 -24.64 10.31 -7.19
C SER A 227 -25.97 10.37 -6.42
N ASN A 228 -25.94 10.56 -5.10
CA ASN A 228 -27.13 10.61 -4.23
C ASN A 228 -27.54 12.06 -3.88
N GLY A 229 -26.97 13.05 -4.56
CA GLY A 229 -27.03 14.46 -4.17
C GLY A 229 -25.92 14.81 -3.17
N GLY A 230 -25.45 16.06 -3.21
CA GLY A 230 -24.32 16.54 -2.39
C GLY A 230 -23.00 16.61 -3.16
N ILE A 231 -21.93 16.92 -2.43
CA ILE A 231 -20.59 17.15 -2.94
C ILE A 231 -19.63 16.15 -2.29
N LEU A 232 -18.71 15.57 -3.07
CA LEU A 232 -17.67 14.67 -2.61
C LEU A 232 -16.29 15.25 -2.96
N VAL A 233 -15.28 15.04 -2.14
CA VAL A 233 -13.90 15.36 -2.52
C VAL A 233 -13.49 14.49 -3.71
N ALA A 234 -13.09 15.13 -4.81
CA ALA A 234 -12.60 14.42 -5.98
C ALA A 234 -11.23 13.82 -5.66
N ALA A 235 -11.00 12.58 -6.10
CA ALA A 235 -9.82 11.81 -5.76
C ALA A 235 -9.26 11.07 -6.97
N THR A 236 -7.94 10.89 -6.97
CA THR A 236 -7.22 9.93 -7.82
C THR A 236 -6.59 8.83 -6.96
N GLY A 237 -6.33 9.10 -5.67
CA GLY A 237 -5.91 8.11 -4.70
C GLY A 237 -6.69 8.25 -3.38
N ILE A 238 -7.03 7.12 -2.76
CA ILE A 238 -7.80 7.05 -1.51
C ILE A 238 -7.21 5.97 -0.62
N PHE A 239 -6.68 6.39 0.53
CA PHE A 239 -5.91 5.54 1.42
C PHE A 239 -6.39 5.69 2.86
N THR A 240 -6.65 4.57 3.53
CA THR A 240 -7.12 4.56 4.92
C THR A 240 -6.04 4.04 5.86
N TYR A 241 -6.01 4.59 7.06
CA TYR A 241 -5.17 4.18 8.16
C TYR A 241 -6.06 3.66 9.29
N SER A 242 -5.86 2.40 9.65
CA SER A 242 -6.40 1.76 10.88
C SER A 242 -5.37 0.78 11.46
N GLY A 243 -4.10 1.08 11.20
CA GLY A 243 -2.94 0.19 11.26
C GLY A 243 -2.13 0.36 9.97
N PRO A 244 -1.88 -0.70 9.19
CA PRO A 244 -1.28 -0.56 7.86
C PRO A 244 -2.07 0.41 6.97
N CYS A 245 -1.37 1.26 6.21
CA CYS A 245 -2.00 2.00 5.12
C CYS A 245 -2.64 1.02 4.14
N MET A 246 -3.90 1.24 3.79
CA MET A 246 -4.66 0.42 2.84
C MET A 246 -5.21 1.30 1.74
N MET A 247 -5.13 0.83 0.51
CA MET A 247 -5.88 1.39 -0.61
C MET A 247 -7.37 1.04 -0.44
N SER A 248 -8.27 1.97 -0.77
CA SER A 248 -9.71 1.65 -0.82
C SER A 248 -10.00 0.55 -1.83
N GLU A 249 -11.03 -0.26 -1.56
CA GLU A 249 -11.42 -1.35 -2.48
C GLU A 249 -11.97 -0.78 -3.78
N GLY A 250 -12.66 0.37 -3.74
CA GLY A 250 -13.12 1.09 -4.91
C GLY A 250 -12.00 1.48 -5.86
N LEU A 251 -10.94 2.08 -5.34
CA LEU A 251 -9.75 2.40 -6.12
C LEU A 251 -9.08 1.14 -6.69
N LEU A 252 -8.96 0.08 -5.88
CA LEU A 252 -8.37 -1.19 -6.32
C LEU A 252 -9.14 -1.82 -7.48
N VAL A 253 -10.47 -1.84 -7.40
CA VAL A 253 -11.36 -2.31 -8.48
C VAL A 253 -11.18 -1.45 -9.71
N ARG A 254 -11.12 -0.12 -9.56
CA ARG A 254 -10.98 0.78 -10.69
C ARG A 254 -9.65 0.63 -11.43
N LEU A 255 -8.54 0.56 -10.69
CA LEU A 255 -7.23 0.32 -11.27
C LEU A 255 -7.21 -1.01 -12.05
N GLN A 256 -7.86 -2.03 -11.51
CA GLN A 256 -8.03 -3.32 -12.18
C GLN A 256 -8.87 -3.23 -13.47
N GLU A 257 -10.03 -2.58 -13.43
CA GLU A 257 -10.94 -2.47 -14.59
C GLU A 257 -10.32 -1.67 -15.72
N ASP A 258 -9.68 -0.55 -15.38
CA ASP A 258 -9.08 0.36 -16.34
C ASP A 258 -7.65 -0.06 -16.74
N ARG A 259 -7.14 -1.18 -16.19
CA ARG A 259 -5.76 -1.69 -16.38
C ARG A 259 -4.70 -0.63 -16.09
N LEU A 260 -4.87 0.06 -14.97
CA LEU A 260 -3.97 1.08 -14.44
C LEU A 260 -3.12 0.49 -13.31
N ASP A 261 -1.96 1.10 -13.08
CA ASP A 261 -1.03 0.74 -12.02
C ASP A 261 -1.25 1.59 -10.76
N VAL A 262 -0.61 1.19 -9.66
CA VAL A 262 -0.64 1.96 -8.39
C VAL A 262 -0.12 3.39 -8.58
N GLU A 263 0.82 3.59 -9.51
CA GLU A 263 1.36 4.90 -9.83
C GLU A 263 0.33 5.82 -10.49
N ASP A 264 -0.72 5.31 -11.13
CA ASP A 264 -1.80 6.13 -11.70
C ASP A 264 -2.66 6.80 -10.62
N ALA A 265 -2.61 6.32 -9.38
CA ALA A 265 -3.14 7.03 -8.20
C ALA A 265 -2.23 8.21 -7.75
N GLN A 266 -1.05 8.33 -8.37
CA GLN A 266 -0.08 9.44 -8.28
C GLN A 266 0.46 9.68 -6.86
N VAL A 267 0.43 8.64 -6.03
CA VAL A 267 1.08 8.62 -4.71
C VAL A 267 2.58 8.87 -4.84
N GLY A 268 3.22 8.26 -5.85
CA GLY A 268 4.62 8.49 -6.18
C GLY A 268 4.88 9.97 -6.44
N ARG A 269 4.21 10.53 -7.45
CA ARG A 269 4.41 11.93 -7.84
C ARG A 269 4.17 12.91 -6.68
N LEU A 270 3.10 12.76 -5.90
CA LEU A 270 2.68 13.78 -4.93
C LEU A 270 3.32 13.60 -3.55
N LEU A 271 3.47 12.37 -3.08
CA LEU A 271 3.93 12.07 -1.72
C LEU A 271 5.35 11.51 -1.68
N GLU A 272 5.78 10.68 -2.65
CA GLU A 272 7.12 10.06 -2.60
C GLU A 272 8.25 11.07 -2.57
N ARG A 273 8.15 12.17 -3.32
CA ARG A 273 9.17 13.23 -3.27
C ARG A 273 9.42 13.80 -1.86
N PHE A 274 8.43 13.71 -0.97
CA PHE A 274 8.52 14.18 0.40
C PHE A 274 8.71 13.05 1.40
N LEU A 275 8.19 11.85 1.14
CA LEU A 275 8.26 10.68 2.03
C LEU A 275 9.56 9.87 1.85
N ALA A 276 10.14 9.87 0.66
CA ALA A 276 11.40 9.18 0.36
C ALA A 276 12.64 9.95 0.82
N LEU A 277 12.49 11.21 1.26
CA LEU A 277 13.60 11.98 1.81
C LEU A 277 14.11 11.29 3.09
N GLU A 278 15.40 10.92 3.06
CA GLU A 278 16.14 10.37 4.21
C GLU A 278 16.10 11.39 5.36
N ASP A 279 16.46 12.64 5.07
CA ASP A 279 16.39 13.76 5.99
C ASP A 279 15.31 14.77 5.56
N PHE A 280 14.22 14.83 6.33
CA PHE A 280 13.15 15.80 6.10
C PHE A 280 13.52 17.18 6.66
N THR A 281 14.36 17.91 5.93
CA THR A 281 14.92 19.24 6.30
C THR A 281 14.43 20.35 5.36
N PRO A 282 14.52 21.63 5.77
CA PRO A 282 14.19 22.76 4.89
C PRO A 282 14.89 22.69 3.53
N THR A 283 16.19 22.39 3.51
CA THR A 283 16.99 22.27 2.28
C THR A 283 16.48 21.15 1.37
N ALA A 284 16.18 19.98 1.94
CA ALA A 284 15.67 18.85 1.16
C ALA A 284 14.28 19.14 0.57
N VAL A 285 13.41 19.81 1.34
CA VAL A 285 12.09 20.24 0.87
C VAL A 285 12.20 21.28 -0.25
N ALA A 286 13.11 22.27 -0.12
CA ALA A 286 13.35 23.27 -1.16
C ALA A 286 13.82 22.64 -2.49
N GLN A 287 14.63 21.58 -2.42
CA GLN A 287 15.07 20.83 -3.60
C GLN A 287 13.93 20.01 -4.22
N ALA A 288 13.07 19.40 -3.41
CA ALA A 288 11.97 18.56 -3.87
C ALA A 288 10.77 19.36 -4.43
N ALA A 289 10.63 20.62 -3.99
CA ALA A 289 9.47 21.48 -4.28
C ALA A 289 9.89 22.91 -4.61
N PRO A 290 10.39 23.18 -5.83
CA PRO A 290 10.89 24.51 -6.22
C PRO A 290 9.79 25.58 -6.38
N TRP A 291 8.53 25.23 -6.13
CA TRP A 291 7.40 26.17 -6.20
C TRP A 291 7.09 26.88 -4.88
N TRP A 292 7.66 26.42 -3.76
CA TRP A 292 7.58 27.13 -2.48
C TRP A 292 8.81 28.00 -2.27
N SER A 293 8.63 29.15 -1.63
CA SER A 293 9.76 30.03 -1.29
C SER A 293 10.51 29.52 -0.06
N ASP A 294 11.78 29.89 0.08
CA ASP A 294 12.58 29.57 1.28
C ASP A 294 11.91 30.09 2.57
N ASP A 295 11.23 31.24 2.50
CA ASP A 295 10.48 31.84 3.62
C ASP A 295 9.26 30.99 4.01
N ASP A 296 8.52 30.46 3.03
CA ASP A 296 7.39 29.56 3.26
C ASP A 296 7.86 28.26 3.92
N ILE A 297 8.97 27.71 3.44
CA ILE A 297 9.58 26.49 3.99
C ILE A 297 10.02 26.74 5.43
N ALA A 298 10.75 27.82 5.70
CA ALA A 298 11.20 28.17 7.05
C ALA A 298 10.02 28.35 8.01
N ARG A 299 8.95 29.03 7.57
CA ARG A 299 7.70 29.20 8.34
C ARG A 299 7.08 27.85 8.70
N GLY A 300 6.97 26.93 7.74
CA GLY A 300 6.33 25.64 7.99
C GLY A 300 7.08 24.77 8.99
N PHE A 301 8.41 24.73 8.92
CA PHE A 301 9.23 24.04 9.91
C PHE A 301 9.16 24.69 11.29
N ALA A 302 9.13 26.02 11.38
CA ALA A 302 8.98 26.73 12.64
C ALA A 302 7.61 26.47 13.30
N ALA A 303 6.52 26.49 12.52
CA ALA A 303 5.17 26.22 13.00
C ALA A 303 5.04 24.79 13.56
N ALA A 304 5.59 23.80 12.86
CA ALA A 304 5.59 22.41 13.32
C ALA A 304 6.43 22.19 14.60
N ALA A 305 7.55 22.92 14.74
CA ALA A 305 8.35 22.88 15.97
C ALA A 305 7.58 23.48 17.16
N THR A 306 6.85 24.57 16.95
CA THR A 306 5.95 25.15 17.95
C THR A 306 4.83 24.19 18.32
N LEU A 307 4.17 23.54 17.35
CA LEU A 307 3.14 22.52 17.62
C LEU A 307 3.68 21.30 18.35
N SER A 308 4.94 20.92 18.12
CA SER A 308 5.59 19.84 18.87
C SER A 308 5.94 20.27 20.31
N GLY A 309 6.18 21.57 20.53
CA GLY A 309 6.31 22.17 21.86
C GLY A 309 4.97 22.48 22.56
N GLU A 310 3.90 22.76 21.80
CA GLU A 310 2.56 23.12 22.25
C GLU A 310 1.61 21.93 22.37
N ARG A 311 1.86 20.80 21.66
CA ARG A 311 1.45 19.45 22.10
C ARG A 311 2.26 19.07 23.34
N SER A 312 2.22 19.94 24.33
CA SER A 312 2.68 19.71 25.66
C SER A 312 1.73 18.70 26.29
N LEU A 313 2.13 17.44 26.17
CA LEU A 313 1.83 16.35 27.08
C LEU A 313 2.32 16.77 28.48
N THR A 314 1.60 17.71 29.09
CA THR A 314 2.12 18.72 30.04
C THR A 314 2.41 18.18 31.43
N ALA A 315 2.02 16.95 31.74
CA ALA A 315 2.50 16.28 32.92
C ALA A 315 3.80 15.54 32.53
N PRO A 316 4.94 15.90 33.14
CA PRO A 316 6.11 15.02 33.12
C PRO A 316 5.64 13.64 33.56
N LEU A 317 5.80 12.66 32.69
CA LEU A 317 5.62 11.28 33.09
C LEU A 317 6.66 10.98 34.17
N ASP A 318 6.26 10.21 35.17
CA ASP A 318 7.18 9.76 36.20
C ASP A 318 8.34 9.01 35.54
N ARG A 319 9.56 9.57 35.65
CA ARG A 319 10.75 9.01 35.00
C ARG A 319 11.04 7.59 35.44
N ASP A 320 10.78 7.26 36.70
CA ASP A 320 10.98 5.90 37.21
C ASP A 320 9.95 4.93 36.64
N ALA A 321 8.75 5.41 36.32
CA ALA A 321 7.72 4.62 35.64
C ALA A 321 8.04 4.46 34.14
N ILE A 322 8.56 5.50 33.47
CA ILE A 322 9.02 5.41 32.08
C ILE A 322 10.17 4.42 31.95
N ASP A 323 11.19 4.53 32.80
CA ASP A 323 12.37 3.67 32.75
C ASP A 323 11.99 2.18 32.96
N ARG A 324 11.06 1.92 33.89
CA ARG A 324 10.51 0.56 34.09
C ARG A 324 9.66 0.09 32.90
N PHE A 325 8.83 0.96 32.33
CA PHE A 325 8.07 0.62 31.13
C PHE A 325 9.01 0.28 29.96
N CYS A 326 10.03 1.09 29.71
CA CYS A 326 11.02 0.88 28.66
C CYS A 326 11.83 -0.40 28.89
N ARG A 327 12.16 -0.74 30.15
CA ARG A 327 12.79 -2.03 30.49
C ARG A 327 11.89 -3.22 30.15
N ILE A 328 10.62 -3.19 30.55
CA ILE A 328 9.68 -4.29 30.23
C ILE A 328 9.49 -4.39 28.72
N TRP A 329 9.43 -3.26 28.02
CA TRP A 329 9.38 -3.22 26.55
C TRP A 329 10.65 -3.81 25.93
N ALA A 330 11.84 -3.47 26.42
CA ALA A 330 13.09 -4.04 25.91
C ALA A 330 13.19 -5.56 26.16
N ASP A 331 12.68 -6.05 27.29
CA ASP A 331 12.75 -7.46 27.68
C ASP A 331 11.72 -8.36 26.97
N SER A 332 10.58 -7.81 26.57
CA SER A 332 9.41 -8.61 26.16
C SER A 332 8.54 -8.00 25.08
N GLY A 333 8.86 -6.79 24.67
CA GLY A 333 8.03 -5.99 23.79
C GLY A 333 8.64 -5.75 22.42
N TYR A 334 7.78 -5.34 21.51
CA TYR A 334 8.13 -4.82 20.20
C TYR A 334 7.09 -3.77 19.81
N ASN A 335 7.47 -2.88 18.91
CA ASN A 335 6.48 -2.01 18.28
C ASN A 335 5.76 -2.84 17.21
N ASP A 336 4.44 -2.74 17.13
CA ASP A 336 3.73 -3.32 16.00
C ASP A 336 4.35 -2.78 14.68
N PRO A 337 4.20 -3.48 13.55
CA PRO A 337 4.87 -3.09 12.30
C PRO A 337 4.54 -1.66 11.82
N TRP A 338 3.54 -1.03 12.42
CA TRP A 338 3.04 0.30 12.07
C TRP A 338 3.31 1.34 13.16
N GLY A 339 4.03 0.96 14.22
CA GLY A 339 4.35 1.73 15.43
C GLY A 339 3.17 2.48 16.04
N VAL A 340 1.95 1.94 15.87
CA VAL A 340 0.72 2.42 16.50
C VAL A 340 0.59 1.86 17.91
N HIS A 341 1.18 0.68 18.16
CA HIS A 341 1.11 0.02 19.46
C HIS A 341 2.49 -0.47 19.92
N TYR A 342 2.74 -0.31 21.22
CA TYR A 342 3.68 -1.13 21.96
C TYR A 342 3.00 -2.46 22.28
N VAL A 343 3.55 -3.55 21.77
CA VAL A 343 3.08 -4.92 22.06
C VAL A 343 4.04 -5.54 23.05
N LEU A 344 3.59 -5.75 24.28
CA LEU A 344 4.41 -6.33 25.36
C LEU A 344 3.96 -7.75 25.70
N PHE A 345 4.92 -8.58 26.09
CA PHE A 345 4.72 -10.02 26.35
C PHE A 345 4.20 -10.80 25.14
N GLY A 346 4.72 -10.48 23.95
CA GLY A 346 4.36 -11.13 22.69
C GLY A 346 4.39 -12.65 22.79
N CYS A 347 3.32 -13.32 22.33
CA CYS A 347 3.16 -14.78 22.34
C CYS A 347 3.18 -15.46 23.73
N ARG A 348 3.09 -14.70 24.84
CA ARG A 348 3.01 -15.28 26.19
C ARG A 348 1.57 -15.53 26.61
N SER A 349 1.37 -16.60 27.36
CA SER A 349 0.14 -16.85 28.11
C SER A 349 0.07 -15.98 29.37
N LEU A 350 -1.12 -15.88 29.98
CA LEU A 350 -1.29 -15.19 31.27
C LEU A 350 -0.36 -15.74 32.37
N GLU A 351 -0.13 -17.06 32.41
CA GLU A 351 0.76 -17.69 33.39
C GLU A 351 2.23 -17.33 33.16
N GLU A 352 2.68 -17.24 31.90
CA GLU A 352 4.05 -16.88 31.54
C GLU A 352 4.35 -15.39 31.72
N ALA A 353 3.34 -14.53 31.52
CA ALA A 353 3.47 -13.09 31.74
C ALA A 353 3.43 -12.75 33.25
N GLY A 354 2.62 -13.47 34.02
CA GLY A 354 2.63 -13.47 35.49
C GLY A 354 2.58 -12.06 36.11
N GLU A 355 3.33 -11.87 37.21
CA GLU A 355 3.39 -10.61 37.97
C GLU A 355 3.94 -9.43 37.15
N ALA A 356 4.83 -9.70 36.18
CA ALA A 356 5.39 -8.66 35.31
C ALA A 356 4.30 -7.99 34.45
N ARG A 357 3.24 -8.74 34.11
CA ARG A 357 2.08 -8.19 33.42
C ARG A 357 1.27 -7.24 34.29
N ASP A 358 1.09 -7.58 35.56
CA ASP A 358 0.36 -6.73 36.51
C ASP A 358 1.14 -5.45 36.83
N GLU A 359 2.47 -5.55 36.90
CA GLU A 359 3.36 -4.37 36.96
C GLU A 359 3.20 -3.50 35.71
N LEU A 360 3.24 -4.08 34.51
CA LEU A 360 3.06 -3.33 33.26
C LEU A 360 1.70 -2.61 33.23
N LEU A 361 0.61 -3.28 33.60
CA LEU A 361 -0.72 -2.67 33.62
C LEU A 361 -0.81 -1.51 34.61
N SER A 362 -0.13 -1.64 35.75
CA SER A 362 -0.01 -0.56 36.74
C SER A 362 0.81 0.62 36.19
N LEU A 363 1.89 0.35 35.45
CA LEU A 363 2.71 1.38 34.78
C LEU A 363 1.94 2.09 33.68
N VAL A 364 1.22 1.36 32.83
CA VAL A 364 0.36 1.92 31.77
C VAL A 364 -0.66 2.88 32.39
N GLN A 365 -1.31 2.49 33.49
CA GLN A 365 -2.23 3.35 34.20
C GLN A 365 -1.54 4.57 34.83
N ALA A 366 -0.39 4.38 35.49
CA ALA A 366 0.36 5.45 36.14
C ALA A 366 0.89 6.50 35.15
N LEU A 367 1.30 6.04 33.96
CA LEU A 367 1.76 6.88 32.87
C LEU A 367 0.59 7.48 32.06
N GLY A 368 -0.65 7.12 32.36
CA GLY A 368 -1.82 7.57 31.59
C GLY A 368 -1.76 7.13 30.12
N LEU A 369 -1.09 6.02 29.84
CA LEU A 369 -1.02 5.43 28.50
C LEU A 369 -2.31 4.67 28.21
N GLU A 370 -2.72 4.65 26.95
CA GLU A 370 -3.95 3.98 26.57
C GLU A 370 -3.70 2.51 26.24
N ARG A 371 -4.32 1.61 27.00
CA ARG A 371 -4.40 0.19 26.65
C ARG A 371 -5.54 -0.04 25.66
N VAL A 372 -5.27 -0.82 24.61
CA VAL A 372 -6.27 -1.26 23.63
C VAL A 372 -6.51 -2.77 23.71
N ASP A 373 -7.60 -3.23 23.11
CA ASP A 373 -7.89 -4.65 23.00
C ASP A 373 -6.91 -5.34 22.05
N ALA A 374 -6.46 -6.54 22.43
CA ALA A 374 -5.57 -7.34 21.60
C ALA A 374 -6.31 -7.88 20.37
N PRO A 375 -5.67 -7.95 19.19
CA PRO A 375 -6.29 -8.48 17.98
C PRO A 375 -6.58 -9.99 18.10
N ALA A 376 -7.47 -10.49 17.25
CA ALA A 376 -7.81 -11.91 17.21
C ALA A 376 -6.56 -12.76 16.92
N GLY A 377 -6.28 -13.74 17.79
CA GLY A 377 -5.11 -14.62 17.69
C GLY A 377 -3.90 -14.20 18.52
N ALA A 378 -3.95 -13.04 19.20
CA ALA A 378 -2.95 -12.63 20.17
C ALA A 378 -2.85 -13.59 21.37
N GLY A 379 -1.65 -13.73 21.95
CA GLY A 379 -1.45 -14.47 23.19
C GLY A 379 -2.27 -13.87 24.33
N SER A 380 -2.82 -14.71 25.23
CA SER A 380 -3.68 -14.25 26.33
C SER A 380 -2.95 -13.35 27.33
N GLY A 381 -1.62 -13.41 27.39
CA GLY A 381 -0.77 -12.56 28.20
C GLY A 381 -0.39 -11.23 27.53
N GLU A 382 -0.64 -11.05 26.23
CA GLU A 382 -0.23 -9.85 25.50
C GLU A 382 -0.91 -8.58 26.03
N VAL A 383 -0.14 -7.49 26.06
CA VAL A 383 -0.64 -6.17 26.42
C VAL A 383 -0.32 -5.22 25.28
N TRP A 384 -1.39 -4.66 24.69
CA TRP A 384 -1.32 -3.71 23.60
C TRP A 384 -1.55 -2.31 24.16
N VAL A 385 -0.55 -1.45 24.03
CA VAL A 385 -0.58 -0.08 24.52
C VAL A 385 -0.42 0.82 23.30
N ARG A 386 -1.31 1.80 23.11
CA ARG A 386 -1.14 2.80 22.06
C ARG A 386 0.19 3.50 22.29
N SER A 387 0.96 3.66 21.23
CA SER A 387 2.22 4.36 21.31
C SER A 387 2.03 5.80 21.78
N ASP A 388 3.03 6.39 22.41
CA ASP A 388 3.00 7.75 22.97
C ASP A 388 4.32 8.45 22.63
N PRO A 389 4.30 9.64 22.00
CA PRO A 389 5.52 10.35 21.61
C PRO A 389 6.52 10.57 22.76
N ARG A 390 6.04 10.69 24.02
CA ARG A 390 6.91 10.80 25.20
C ARG A 390 7.69 9.52 25.46
N ILE A 391 7.06 8.37 25.22
CA ILE A 391 7.68 7.07 25.38
C ILE A 391 8.59 6.77 24.18
N ASP A 392 8.19 7.13 22.96
CA ASP A 392 9.03 6.95 21.76
C ASP A 392 10.37 7.68 21.85
N ALA A 393 10.36 8.91 22.40
CA ALA A 393 11.58 9.68 22.62
C ALA A 393 12.57 8.95 23.54
N GLU A 394 12.06 8.24 24.54
CA GLU A 394 12.87 7.50 25.50
C GLU A 394 13.26 6.12 24.94
N LEU A 395 12.35 5.41 24.27
CA LEU A 395 12.66 4.13 23.59
C LEU A 395 13.79 4.26 22.55
N GLY A 396 13.95 5.43 21.92
CA GLY A 396 15.09 5.71 21.05
C GLY A 396 16.45 5.60 21.75
N HIS A 397 16.50 5.63 23.09
CA HIS A 397 17.71 5.43 23.89
C HIS A 397 17.94 3.95 24.30
N TRP A 398 16.95 3.09 24.09
CA TRP A 398 16.95 1.66 24.45
C TRP A 398 17.03 0.72 23.24
N ALA A 399 16.90 1.25 22.02
CA ALA A 399 16.91 0.52 20.75
C ALA A 399 18.33 0.19 20.24
#